data_AF-A0A959WI81-F1
#
_entry.id   AF-A0A959WI81-F1
#
_cell.length_a   1.000
_cell.length_b   1.000
_cell.length_c   1.000
_cell.angle_alpha   90.00
_cell.angle_beta   90.00
_cell.angle_gamma   90.00
#
_symmetry.space_group_name_H-M   'P 1'
#
loop_
_entity.id
_entity.type
_entity.pdbx_description
1 polymer ?
#
loop_
_entity_poly.entity_id
_entity_poly.type
_entity_poly.pdbx_seq_one_letter_code
_entity_poly.pdbx_strand_id
1 'polypeptide(L)' 'MTTYDRPVTGADVIGVVRLMATSAETRERVRRALPDDLVIPDIETLRERMPAETVGLTPGAYASLFGPLFGEFE' A
#
# COMPACT_ATOMS: atom_id res chain seq x y z
N MET A 1 17.99 9.04 -0.25
CA MET A 1 17.13 7.93 -0.71
C MET A 1 17.14 6.90 0.40
N THR A 2 16.11 6.89 1.24
CA THR A 2 15.99 5.90 2.31
C THR A 2 15.16 4.77 1.75
N THR A 3 15.82 3.82 1.09
CA THR A 3 15.27 2.49 0.90
C THR A 3 14.87 1.98 2.29
N TYR A 4 13.66 1.46 2.44
CA TYR A 4 13.29 0.76 3.67
C TYR A 4 14.29 -0.39 3.86
N ASP A 5 15.19 -0.27 4.85
CA ASP A 5 16.20 -1.29 5.18
C ASP A 5 15.54 -2.56 5.80
N ARG A 6 14.23 -2.49 6.03
CA ARG A 6 13.38 -3.56 6.56
C ARG A 6 12.30 -3.94 5.55
N PRO A 7 11.85 -5.20 5.52
CA PRO A 7 10.76 -5.63 4.65
C PRO A 7 9.51 -4.78 4.89
N VAL A 8 8.83 -4.41 3.81
CA VAL A 8 7.53 -3.71 3.85
C VAL A 8 6.48 -4.70 4.36
N THR A 9 5.65 -4.25 5.29
CA THR A 9 4.57 -5.05 5.88
C THR A 9 3.20 -4.43 5.63
N GLY A 10 2.13 -5.20 5.85
CA GLY A 10 0.76 -4.68 5.80
C GLY A 10 0.56 -3.48 6.73
N ALA A 11 1.21 -3.47 7.89
CA ALA A 11 1.20 -2.32 8.80
C ALA A 11 1.80 -1.05 8.18
N ASP A 12 2.85 -1.17 7.35
CA ASP A 12 3.44 -0.02 6.64
C ASP A 12 2.50 0.53 5.57
N VAL A 13 1.84 -0.37 4.82
CA VAL A 13 0.83 -0.01 3.81
C VAL A 13 -0.36 0.71 4.46
N ILE A 14 -0.88 0.16 5.56
CA ILE A 14 -1.95 0.79 6.35
C ILE A 14 -1.48 2.15 6.89
N GLY A 15 -0.24 2.23 7.37
CA GLY A 15 0.39 3.46 7.84
C GLY A 15 0.40 4.56 6.78
N VAL A 16 0.84 4.25 5.56
CA VAL A 16 0.84 5.20 4.44
C VAL A 16 -0.57 5.66 4.10
N VAL A 17 -1.54 4.76 4.04
CA VAL A 17 -2.94 5.12 3.72
C VAL A 17 -3.54 6.01 4.82
N ARG A 18 -3.16 5.80 6.08
CA ARG A 18 -3.56 6.71 7.18
C ARG A 18 -2.96 8.11 7.02
N LEU A 19 -1.73 8.22 6.53
CA LEU A 19 -1.03 9.50 6.36
C LEU A 19 -1.44 10.25 5.09
N MET A 20 -1.66 9.52 4.00
CA MET A 20 -1.75 10.09 2.65
C MET A 20 -3.17 10.02 2.05
N ALA A 21 -3.99 9.00 2.40
CA ALA A 21 -5.33 8.86 1.83
C ALA A 21 -6.37 9.67 2.63
N THR A 22 -7.27 10.35 1.92
CA THR A 22 -8.28 11.26 2.50
C THR A 22 -9.58 10.56 2.90
N SER A 23 -9.94 9.43 2.27
CA SER A 23 -11.20 8.73 2.55
C SER A 23 -11.07 7.70 3.67
N ALA A 24 -11.96 7.79 4.68
CA ALA A 24 -12.10 6.77 5.71
C ALA A 24 -12.48 5.40 5.13
N GLU A 25 -13.19 5.38 4.00
CA GLU A 25 -13.61 4.16 3.32
C GLU A 25 -12.40 3.40 2.72
N THR A 26 -11.50 4.11 2.03
CA THR A 26 -10.25 3.52 1.51
C THR A 26 -9.38 2.98 2.64
N ARG A 27 -9.27 3.70 3.76
CA ARG A 27 -8.53 3.25 4.95
C ARG A 27 -9.07 1.93 5.50
N GLU A 28 -10.39 1.82 5.65
CA GLU A 28 -11.01 0.60 6.17
C GLU A 28 -10.90 -0.56 5.18
N ARG A 29 -11.00 -0.32 3.87
CA ARG A 29 -10.80 -1.36 2.85
C ARG A 29 -9.38 -1.92 2.87
N VAL A 30 -8.37 -1.06 2.94
CA VAL A 30 -6.96 -1.49 3.03
C VAL A 30 -6.73 -2.32 4.29
N ARG A 31 -7.23 -1.84 5.44
CA ARG A 31 -7.12 -2.55 6.73
C ARG A 31 -7.76 -3.94 6.71
N ARG A 32 -8.83 -4.13 5.93
CA ARG A 32 -9.49 -5.45 5.78
C ARG A 32 -8.79 -6.36 4.78
N ALA A 33 -8.12 -5.79 3.79
CA ALA A 33 -7.47 -6.55 2.73
C ALA A 33 -6.12 -7.15 3.16
N LEU A 34 -5.40 -6.49 4.08
CA LEU A 34 -4.04 -6.88 4.46
C LEU A 34 -3.93 -7.11 5.97
N PRO A 35 -3.43 -8.29 6.41
CA PRO A 35 -2.96 -8.49 7.77
C PRO A 35 -1.77 -7.57 8.08
N ASP A 36 -1.67 -7.08 9.31
CA ASP A 36 -0.59 -6.16 9.72
C ASP A 36 0.81 -6.79 9.58
N ASP A 37 0.93 -8.09 9.83
CA ASP A 37 2.17 -8.87 9.81
C ASP A 37 2.50 -9.46 8.43
N LEU A 38 1.65 -9.25 7.43
CA LEU A 38 1.90 -9.74 6.08
C LEU A 38 3.11 -9.04 5.48
N VAL A 39 4.16 -9.81 5.17
CA VAL A 39 5.33 -9.33 4.45
C VAL A 39 4.99 -9.20 2.97
N ILE A 40 5.31 -8.04 2.40
CA ILE A 40 5.05 -7.69 1.00
C ILE A 40 6.41 -7.35 0.37
N PRO A 41 6.99 -8.23 -0.46
CA PRO A 41 8.34 -8.05 -1.00
C PRO A 41 8.42 -6.96 -2.07
N ASP A 42 7.35 -6.73 -2.82
CA ASP A 42 7.30 -5.82 -3.97
C ASP A 42 5.87 -5.33 -4.24
N ILE A 43 5.74 -4.32 -5.11
CA ILE A 43 4.44 -3.75 -5.47
C ILE A 43 3.55 -4.74 -6.21
N GLU A 44 4.13 -5.69 -6.94
CA GLU A 44 3.37 -6.68 -7.72
C GLU A 44 2.63 -7.61 -6.77
N THR A 45 3.31 -8.09 -5.72
CA THR A 45 2.71 -8.87 -4.64
C THR A 45 1.61 -8.07 -3.94
N LEU A 46 1.82 -6.76 -3.71
CA LEU A 46 0.78 -5.91 -3.14
C LEU A 46 -0.46 -5.83 -4.04
N ARG A 47 -0.26 -5.67 -5.35
CA ARG A 47 -1.34 -5.61 -6.35
C ARG A 47 -2.09 -6.94 -6.47
N GLU A 48 -1.40 -8.08 -6.41
CA GLU A 48 -2.03 -9.40 -6.41
C GLU A 48 -2.91 -9.63 -5.19
N ARG A 49 -2.45 -9.19 -4.01
CA ARG A 49 -3.18 -9.35 -2.74
C ARG A 49 -4.30 -8.32 -2.56
N MET A 50 -4.05 -7.10 -3.01
CA MET A 50 -4.94 -5.96 -2.84
C MET A 50 -4.95 -5.12 -4.12
N PRO A 51 -5.72 -5.53 -5.14
CA PRO A 51 -5.88 -4.76 -6.37
C PRO A 51 -6.43 -3.36 -6.09
N ALA A 52 -6.09 -2.39 -6.94
CA ALA A 52 -6.52 -0.99 -6.76
C ALA A 52 -8.05 -0.84 -6.67
N GLU A 53 -8.79 -1.60 -7.48
CA GLU A 53 -10.26 -1.65 -7.45
C GLU A 53 -10.83 -2.13 -6.11
N THR A 54 -10.13 -3.03 -5.41
CA THR A 54 -10.57 -3.57 -4.11
C THR A 54 -10.57 -2.50 -3.03
N VAL A 55 -9.75 -1.47 -3.18
CA VAL A 55 -9.64 -0.34 -2.23
C VAL A 55 -10.25 0.95 -2.75
N GLY A 56 -10.89 0.91 -3.92
CA GLY A 56 -11.52 2.06 -4.56
C GLY A 56 -10.53 3.11 -5.07
N LEU A 57 -9.35 2.68 -5.50
CA LEU A 57 -8.33 3.53 -6.10
C LEU A 57 -8.23 3.29 -7.60
N THR A 58 -7.84 4.33 -8.35
CA THR A 58 -7.41 4.16 -9.75
C THR A 58 -5.99 3.58 -9.78
N PRO A 59 -5.58 2.91 -10.89
CA PRO A 59 -4.22 2.38 -11.00
C PRO A 59 -3.12 3.41 -10.76
N GLY A 60 -3.29 4.64 -11.28
CA GLY A 60 -2.32 5.73 -11.08
C GLY A 60 -2.29 6.25 -9.63
N ALA A 61 -3.45 6.40 -8.98
CA ALA A 61 -3.50 6.78 -7.57
C ALA A 61 -2.87 5.70 -6.67
N TYR A 62 -3.05 4.43 -7.03
CA TYR A 62 -2.45 3.30 -6.33
C TYR A 62 -0.92 3.30 -6.48
N ALA A 63 -0.41 3.44 -7.71
CA ALA A 63 1.04 3.49 -7.97
C ALA A 63 1.69 4.69 -7.25
N SER A 64 1.08 5.87 -7.33
CA SER A 64 1.57 7.07 -6.65
C SER A 64 1.57 6.92 -5.12
N LEU A 65 0.58 6.22 -4.56
CA LEU A 65 0.44 6.04 -3.11
C LEU A 65 1.41 4.98 -2.56
N PHE A 66 1.56 3.85 -3.25
CA PHE A 66 2.30 2.69 -2.73
C PHE A 66 3.69 2.51 -3.34
N GLY A 67 3.96 3.01 -4.55
CA GLY A 67 5.27 2.93 -5.20
C GLY A 67 6.44 3.38 -4.31
N PRO A 68 6.33 4.51 -3.59
CA PRO A 68 7.41 4.98 -2.71
C PRO A 68 7.78 4.01 -1.58
N LEU A 69 6.87 3.12 -1.14
CA LEU A 69 7.19 2.09 -0.13
C LEU A 69 8.20 1.07 -0.65
N PHE A 70 8.17 0.80 -1.94
CA PHE A 70 8.99 -0.21 -2.60
C PHE A 70 10.19 0.41 -3.35
N GLY A 71 10.43 1.71 -3.16
CA GLY A 71 11.49 2.42 -3.88
C GLY A 71 11.17 2.66 -5.36
N GLU A 72 9.92 2.49 -5.77
CA GLU A 72 9.44 2.85 -7.09
C GLU A 72 9.01 4.31 -7.09
N PHE A 73 9.74 5.13 -7.81
CA PHE A 73 9.42 6.52 -8.06
C PHE A 73 9.08 6.65 -9.55
N GLU A 74 7.84 7.01 -9.87
CA GLU A 74 7.53 7.66 -11.15
C GLU A 74 7.92 9.14 -11.11
#